data_AF-A0AAD2G0F9-F1
#
_entry.id   AF-A0AAD2G0F9-F1
#
_cell.length_a   1.000
_cell.length_b   1.000
_cell.length_c   1.000
_cell.angle_alpha   90.00
_cell.angle_beta   90.00
_cell.angle_gamma   90.00
#
_symmetry.space_group_name_H-M   'P 1'
#
loop_
_entity.id
_entity.type
_entity.pdbx_description
1 polymer ?
#
loop_
_entity_poly.entity_id
_entity_poly.type
_entity_poly.pdbx_seq_one_letter_code
_entity_poly.pdbx_strand_id
1 'polypeptide(L)'
;MVAKRSLCLLLVAALSSKCSRAEEENQCGLYLATSSTSTAAEPKWGIFAGKSYSKQSRIGFGDIAIHTHQMEANALSGEDDEDLLTNIVDFFENFIWVPHPVGGQFELDEGKVVTAIPGGGTLSCFNPKMTNADWNHSSAFFREPWNEEKGVSHPGRGSYSTFYEASIHATDDIEEGMEIFISYGENYVNENSDDNEELSKEDMKKVDMTVNKIVEFFEKHQDELDEESKNEIYQFLIRDVMQAAAGEGKGKIISEVLPDTPDELRAVIASGGVLDYSQPSLVRSTEWLEQHGRCMDNIRPGPSTIPHAGRGAFASRKIAAGAVVAPTPLIQIPDEEVLNMYDVKVEYDENDGTEFHVRNGNEVFGSQLLLNYCYGHPESHMLFYPAGAGVSFINHSKKPNAQLVWSKHPNHHSHWFQLEPEELLEEGNRYLGLLMEVVATKDIAEGDEIFIDYGDLWQEAWDEHVKEWETLKKRGVVPKRWPTRAADLNAEFATKPYKVGANYPENVQMKCFLVISKPVDEEPMNANGDKVRIWTKHKTKETFDSSNLFDCTLIDRQDVDDTYEYSVSWRSVADPSKQTIVKHVPQKAIIFVDKPHTSDQFTPEGFRHYIQIPDDVFPEGPWRDAAVAEDEE
;
A
#
# COMPACT_ATOMS: atom_id res chain seq x y z
N MET A 1 17.70 -8.19 58.48
CA MET A 1 18.12 -8.97 57.30
C MET A 1 17.03 -9.14 56.23
N VAL A 2 15.74 -9.17 56.59
CA VAL A 2 14.64 -9.35 55.62
C VAL A 2 14.42 -8.13 54.70
N ALA A 3 14.56 -6.91 55.20
CA ALA A 3 14.36 -5.68 54.40
C ALA A 3 15.43 -5.47 53.29
N LYS A 4 16.65 -5.99 53.46
CA LYS A 4 17.71 -5.89 52.43
C LYS A 4 17.51 -6.87 51.27
N ARG A 5 16.79 -7.99 51.48
CA ARG A 5 16.46 -8.94 50.40
C ARG A 5 15.32 -8.46 49.51
N SER A 6 14.29 -7.82 50.07
CA SER A 6 13.19 -7.24 49.27
C SER A 6 13.64 -6.07 48.38
N LEU A 7 14.59 -5.24 48.85
CA LEU A 7 15.12 -4.14 48.04
C LEU A 7 15.98 -4.64 46.86
N CYS A 8 16.73 -5.74 47.06
CA CYS A 8 17.50 -6.37 45.99
C CYS A 8 16.59 -7.03 44.92
N LEU A 9 15.51 -7.68 45.33
CA LEU A 9 14.54 -8.31 44.42
C LEU A 9 13.76 -7.27 43.57
N LEU A 10 13.39 -6.13 44.16
CA LEU A 10 12.75 -5.02 43.44
C LEU A 10 13.69 -4.34 42.44
N LEU A 11 14.98 -4.19 42.78
CA LEU A 11 15.99 -3.66 41.86
C LEU A 11 16.30 -4.63 40.70
N VAL A 12 16.38 -5.93 40.97
CA VAL A 12 16.60 -6.94 39.91
C VAL A 12 15.39 -7.05 38.99
N ALA A 13 14.15 -6.99 39.51
CA ALA A 13 12.94 -6.98 38.67
C ALA A 13 12.83 -5.70 37.81
N ALA A 14 13.17 -4.53 38.36
CA ALA A 14 13.15 -3.26 37.61
C ALA A 14 14.30 -3.14 36.59
N LEU A 15 15.45 -3.77 36.85
CA LEU A 15 16.55 -3.88 35.89
C LEU A 15 16.21 -4.90 34.79
N SER A 16 15.59 -6.03 35.14
CA SER A 16 15.13 -7.05 34.19
C SER A 16 14.03 -6.51 33.27
N SER A 17 13.07 -5.72 33.78
CA SER A 17 12.01 -5.13 32.95
C SER A 17 12.49 -3.95 32.08
N LYS A 18 13.59 -3.29 32.46
CA LYS A 18 14.24 -2.27 31.62
C LYS A 18 15.11 -2.91 30.54
N CYS A 19 15.74 -4.04 30.83
CA CYS A 19 16.52 -4.81 29.86
C CYS A 19 15.60 -5.45 28.81
N SER A 20 14.49 -6.08 29.23
CA SER A 20 13.53 -6.67 28.29
C SER A 20 12.87 -5.63 27.39
N ARG A 21 12.57 -4.43 27.92
CA ARG A 21 11.96 -3.35 27.14
C ARG A 21 12.93 -2.71 26.16
N ALA A 22 14.22 -2.62 26.50
CA ALA A 22 15.27 -2.13 25.60
C ALA A 22 15.66 -3.17 24.51
N GLU A 23 15.50 -4.46 24.79
CA GLU A 23 15.63 -5.53 23.79
C GLU A 23 14.41 -5.55 22.85
N GLU A 24 13.18 -5.43 23.38
CA GLU A 24 11.94 -5.29 22.58
C GLU A 24 11.95 -4.04 21.68
N GLU A 25 12.50 -2.91 22.14
CA GLU A 25 12.58 -1.65 21.36
C GLU A 25 13.61 -1.74 20.20
N ASN A 26 14.57 -2.67 20.24
CA ASN A 26 15.55 -2.85 19.16
C ASN A 26 15.21 -3.99 18.19
N GLN A 27 14.18 -4.80 18.48
CA GLN A 27 13.77 -5.92 17.66
C GLN A 27 13.05 -5.44 16.39
N CYS A 28 13.45 -5.97 15.22
CA CYS A 28 12.81 -5.62 13.96
C CYS A 28 11.34 -6.07 13.97
N GLY A 29 10.41 -5.16 13.68
CA GLY A 29 8.97 -5.45 13.73
C GLY A 29 8.41 -6.03 12.45
N LEU A 30 9.11 -5.87 11.32
CA LEU A 30 8.74 -6.40 10.00
C LEU A 30 9.97 -6.82 9.22
N TYR A 31 9.95 -8.01 8.64
CA TYR A 31 11.03 -8.54 7.81
C TYR A 31 10.57 -8.72 6.37
N LEU A 32 11.42 -8.38 5.41
CA LEU A 32 11.30 -8.78 4.02
C LEU A 32 12.07 -10.09 3.83
N ALA A 33 11.43 -11.12 3.30
CA ALA A 33 12.08 -12.38 2.94
C ALA A 33 11.36 -13.07 1.78
N THR A 34 11.88 -14.19 1.28
CA THR A 34 11.17 -15.02 0.31
C THR A 34 9.80 -15.44 0.87
N SER A 35 8.72 -15.15 0.14
CA SER A 35 7.36 -15.51 0.52
C SER A 35 7.18 -17.02 0.66
N SER A 36 6.28 -17.45 1.54
CA SER A 36 5.82 -18.84 1.61
C SER A 36 5.11 -19.31 0.33
N THR A 37 4.63 -18.38 -0.49
CA THR A 37 4.00 -18.66 -1.80
C THR A 37 4.97 -18.61 -2.97
N SER A 38 6.24 -18.28 -2.72
CA SER A 38 7.27 -18.22 -3.75
C SER A 38 7.53 -19.62 -4.33
N THR A 39 7.64 -19.72 -5.64
CA THR A 39 8.09 -20.94 -6.33
C THR A 39 9.40 -20.70 -7.07
N ALA A 40 10.00 -21.76 -7.63
CA ALA A 40 11.19 -21.60 -8.47
C ALA A 40 10.90 -20.90 -9.80
N ALA A 41 9.65 -20.99 -10.29
CA ALA A 41 9.20 -20.33 -11.51
C ALA A 41 8.74 -18.89 -11.26
N GLU A 42 8.18 -18.62 -10.07
CA GLU A 42 7.69 -17.31 -9.66
C GLU A 42 8.29 -16.91 -8.31
N PRO A 43 9.49 -16.30 -8.30
CA PRO A 43 10.10 -15.78 -7.10
C PRO A 43 9.28 -14.61 -6.54
N LYS A 44 8.87 -14.70 -5.28
CA LYS A 44 8.05 -13.68 -4.61
C LYS A 44 8.69 -13.22 -3.30
N TRP A 45 8.66 -11.93 -3.07
CA TRP A 45 8.93 -11.36 -1.75
C TRP A 45 7.68 -11.41 -0.89
N GLY A 46 7.88 -11.58 0.41
CA GLY A 46 6.84 -11.56 1.43
C GLY A 46 7.26 -10.73 2.63
N ILE A 47 6.28 -10.18 3.33
CA ILE A 47 6.48 -9.44 4.58
C ILE A 47 6.14 -10.36 5.74
N PHE A 48 7.06 -10.51 6.69
CA PHE A 48 6.90 -11.33 7.89
C PHE A 48 6.83 -10.46 9.13
N ALA A 49 5.94 -10.82 10.05
CA ALA A 49 5.80 -10.19 11.34
C ALA A 49 7.05 -10.50 12.20
N GLY A 50 7.82 -9.48 12.56
CA GLY A 50 8.95 -9.65 13.48
C GLY A 50 8.55 -9.66 14.97
N LYS A 51 7.26 -9.49 15.24
CA LYS A 51 6.59 -9.54 16.55
C LYS A 51 5.11 -9.82 16.36
N SER A 52 4.39 -10.23 17.41
CA SER A 52 2.95 -10.45 17.30
C SER A 52 2.15 -9.15 17.16
N TYR A 53 1.09 -9.18 16.34
CA TYR A 53 0.10 -8.12 16.17
C TYR A 53 -1.28 -8.62 16.55
N SER A 54 -1.97 -7.91 17.44
CA SER A 54 -3.35 -8.24 17.77
C SER A 54 -4.30 -7.81 16.64
N LYS A 55 -5.43 -8.50 16.52
CA LYS A 55 -6.52 -8.10 15.63
C LYS A 55 -6.87 -6.61 15.80
N GLN A 56 -7.02 -5.91 14.66
CA GLN A 56 -7.24 -4.46 14.51
C GLN A 56 -6.05 -3.56 14.90
N SER A 57 -4.91 -4.13 15.32
CA SER A 57 -3.70 -3.32 15.51
C SER A 57 -3.08 -2.93 14.18
N ARG A 58 -2.45 -1.75 14.16
CA ARG A 58 -1.70 -1.28 13.01
C ARG A 58 -0.43 -2.12 12.83
N ILE A 59 -0.12 -2.44 11.58
CA ILE A 59 1.08 -3.15 11.18
C ILE A 59 2.07 -2.14 10.61
N GLY A 60 3.28 -2.08 11.16
CA GLY A 60 4.32 -1.17 10.72
C GLY A 60 3.94 0.31 10.77
N PHE A 61 4.69 1.12 10.02
CA PHE A 61 4.39 2.52 9.77
C PHE A 61 3.60 2.67 8.46
N GLY A 62 2.92 3.80 8.30
CA GLY A 62 2.13 4.10 7.11
C GLY A 62 3.05 4.63 6.02
N ASP A 63 2.79 4.26 4.77
CA ASP A 63 3.61 4.65 3.65
C ASP A 63 3.02 5.84 2.88
N ILE A 64 3.77 6.30 1.88
CA ILE A 64 3.33 7.31 0.92
C ILE A 64 2.51 6.64 -0.19
N ALA A 65 1.50 7.34 -0.68
CA ALA A 65 0.73 6.93 -1.84
C ALA A 65 1.04 7.91 -2.99
N ILE A 66 1.50 7.40 -4.12
CA ILE A 66 1.91 8.22 -5.26
C ILE A 66 0.93 7.93 -6.40
N HIS A 67 0.08 8.91 -6.70
CA HIS A 67 -0.93 8.75 -7.74
C HIS A 67 -0.31 9.01 -9.11
N THR A 68 -0.65 8.12 -10.04
CA THR A 68 -0.35 8.25 -11.46
C THR A 68 -1.67 8.37 -12.21
N HIS A 69 -1.69 9.21 -13.23
CA HIS A 69 -2.92 9.62 -13.91
C HIS A 69 -2.85 9.17 -15.35
N GLN A 70 -3.86 8.40 -15.79
CA GLN A 70 -4.04 8.01 -17.19
C GLN A 70 -2.81 7.29 -17.78
N MET A 71 -2.09 6.48 -17.00
CA MET A 71 -0.81 5.88 -17.44
C MET A 71 -0.99 5.04 -18.71
N GLU A 72 -1.96 4.13 -18.71
CA GLU A 72 -2.35 3.33 -19.88
C GLU A 72 -2.72 4.22 -21.09
N ALA A 73 -3.57 5.24 -20.90
CA ALA A 73 -3.94 6.14 -21.98
C ALA A 73 -2.76 6.97 -22.52
N ASN A 74 -1.78 7.32 -21.68
CA ASN A 74 -0.56 8.01 -22.10
C ASN A 74 0.35 7.10 -22.93
N ALA A 75 0.32 5.79 -22.69
CA ALA A 75 1.07 4.78 -23.46
C ALA A 75 0.38 4.41 -24.78
N LEU A 76 -0.95 4.47 -24.86
CA LEU A 76 -1.72 4.13 -26.06
C LEU A 76 -1.72 5.27 -27.08
N SER A 77 -1.06 5.07 -28.23
CA SER A 77 -0.93 6.08 -29.31
C SER A 77 -2.08 6.08 -30.34
N GLY A 78 -3.06 5.18 -30.23
CA GLY A 78 -4.19 5.06 -31.16
C GLY A 78 -3.84 4.45 -32.53
N GLU A 79 -2.58 4.02 -32.73
CA GLU A 79 -2.13 3.17 -33.85
C GLU A 79 -1.95 1.73 -33.32
N ASP A 80 -2.27 0.70 -34.13
CA ASP A 80 -2.38 -0.75 -33.79
C ASP A 80 -1.10 -1.46 -33.28
N ASP A 81 -0.11 -0.75 -32.73
CA ASP A 81 1.09 -1.37 -32.18
C ASP A 81 0.91 -1.66 -30.68
N GLU A 82 1.06 -2.94 -30.30
CA GLU A 82 1.39 -3.36 -28.94
C GLU A 82 2.78 -2.77 -28.59
N ASP A 83 2.78 -1.48 -28.23
CA ASP A 83 3.95 -0.68 -27.93
C ASP A 83 4.66 -1.21 -26.66
N LEU A 84 5.99 -1.09 -26.63
CA LEU A 84 6.82 -1.37 -25.45
C LEU A 84 6.26 -0.64 -24.23
N LEU A 85 5.80 0.61 -24.41
CA LEU A 85 5.21 1.42 -23.34
C LEU A 85 3.99 0.75 -22.71
N THR A 86 3.07 0.18 -23.50
CA THR A 86 1.89 -0.53 -22.98
C THR A 86 2.30 -1.76 -22.18
N ASN A 87 3.29 -2.53 -22.64
CA ASN A 87 3.80 -3.68 -21.89
C ASN A 87 4.49 -3.26 -20.58
N ILE A 88 5.18 -2.12 -20.55
CA ILE A 88 5.73 -1.53 -19.33
C ILE A 88 4.59 -1.16 -18.36
N VAL A 89 3.53 -0.50 -18.84
CA VAL A 89 2.36 -0.17 -18.02
C VAL A 89 1.72 -1.42 -17.45
N ASP A 90 1.45 -2.43 -18.27
CA ASP A 90 0.87 -3.70 -17.83
C ASP A 90 1.73 -4.38 -16.76
N PHE A 91 3.05 -4.40 -16.95
CA PHE A 91 3.96 -4.92 -15.93
C PHE A 91 3.92 -4.10 -14.64
N PHE A 92 4.01 -2.78 -14.74
CA PHE A 92 4.02 -1.87 -13.60
C PHE A 92 2.71 -1.93 -12.80
N GLU A 93 1.56 -1.95 -13.49
CA GLU A 93 0.22 -2.02 -12.90
C GLU A 93 -0.03 -3.29 -12.08
N ASN A 94 0.69 -4.40 -12.34
CA ASN A 94 0.63 -5.60 -11.50
C ASN A 94 1.14 -5.40 -10.06
N PHE A 95 1.88 -4.32 -9.78
CA PHE A 95 2.48 -4.04 -8.47
C PHE A 95 1.86 -2.84 -7.74
N ILE A 96 0.94 -2.13 -8.40
CA ILE A 96 0.38 -0.89 -7.89
C ILE A 96 -1.14 -0.99 -7.76
N TRP A 97 -1.70 -0.15 -6.91
CA TRP A 97 -2.96 -0.40 -6.24
C TRP A 97 -4.13 0.41 -6.77
N VAL A 98 -5.32 -0.08 -6.44
CA VAL A 98 -6.56 0.67 -6.57
C VAL A 98 -6.54 1.89 -5.63
N PRO A 99 -6.84 3.11 -6.11
CA PRO A 99 -6.61 4.35 -5.38
C PRO A 99 -7.54 4.60 -4.17
N HIS A 100 -8.57 3.77 -3.97
CA HIS A 100 -9.64 4.00 -2.99
C HIS A 100 -9.18 4.18 -1.53
N PRO A 101 -8.32 3.31 -0.98
CA PRO A 101 -7.95 3.37 0.45
C PRO A 101 -7.16 4.63 0.82
N VAL A 102 -6.59 5.31 -0.18
CA VAL A 102 -5.71 6.45 0.02
C VAL A 102 -6.28 7.77 -0.52
N GLY A 103 -7.44 7.73 -1.19
CA GLY A 103 -8.15 8.92 -1.65
C GLY A 103 -7.85 9.35 -3.08
N GLY A 104 -7.08 8.57 -3.84
CA GLY A 104 -6.71 8.90 -5.22
C GLY A 104 -7.89 8.86 -6.19
N GLN A 105 -9.00 8.21 -5.84
CA GLN A 105 -10.21 8.12 -6.66
C GLN A 105 -10.90 9.48 -6.89
N PHE A 106 -10.45 10.53 -6.20
CA PHE A 106 -10.98 11.89 -6.34
C PHE A 106 -10.06 12.82 -7.13
N GLU A 107 -8.89 12.34 -7.57
CA GLU A 107 -7.93 13.14 -8.34
C GLU A 107 -8.42 13.43 -9.77
N LEU A 108 -9.22 12.53 -10.35
CA LEU A 108 -9.82 12.69 -11.68
C LEU A 108 -11.35 12.57 -11.62
N ASP A 109 -12.03 13.25 -12.54
CA ASP A 109 -13.46 13.12 -12.80
C ASP A 109 -13.75 12.04 -13.85
N GLU A 110 -12.89 11.93 -14.85
CA GLU A 110 -12.90 10.90 -15.88
C GLU A 110 -11.50 10.26 -16.00
N GLY A 111 -11.46 8.94 -16.18
CA GLY A 111 -10.24 8.18 -16.45
C GLY A 111 -9.70 7.36 -15.29
N LYS A 112 -8.48 6.87 -15.46
CA LYS A 112 -7.88 5.90 -14.56
C LYS A 112 -6.80 6.54 -13.70
N VAL A 113 -6.88 6.32 -12.40
CA VAL A 113 -5.83 6.65 -11.44
C VAL A 113 -5.31 5.34 -10.87
N VAL A 114 -4.00 5.15 -10.90
CA VAL A 114 -3.35 4.02 -10.24
C VAL A 114 -2.35 4.53 -9.21
N THR A 115 -2.22 3.83 -8.09
CA THR A 115 -1.42 4.31 -6.96
C THR A 115 -0.26 3.40 -6.66
N ALA A 116 0.95 3.92 -6.77
CA ALA A 116 2.14 3.26 -6.23
C ALA A 116 2.22 3.51 -4.71
N ILE A 117 2.19 2.43 -3.93
CA ILE A 117 2.40 2.44 -2.47
C ILE A 117 3.54 1.47 -2.19
N PRO A 118 4.71 1.92 -1.72
CA PRO A 118 5.81 1.02 -1.43
C PRO A 118 5.54 0.25 -0.12
N GLY A 119 6.50 -0.59 0.29
CA GLY A 119 6.38 -1.41 1.48
C GLY A 119 5.24 -2.44 1.35
N GLY A 120 4.29 -2.41 2.28
CA GLY A 120 3.13 -3.31 2.27
C GLY A 120 2.26 -3.19 1.03
N GLY A 121 2.31 -2.07 0.31
CA GLY A 121 1.67 -2.00 -1.00
C GLY A 121 2.36 -2.93 -2.00
N THR A 122 3.61 -2.71 -2.35
CA THR A 122 4.20 -3.54 -3.42
C THR A 122 4.67 -4.93 -2.97
N LEU A 123 5.01 -5.12 -1.69
CA LEU A 123 5.75 -6.30 -1.22
C LEU A 123 4.91 -7.32 -0.44
N SER A 124 3.65 -7.01 -0.13
CA SER A 124 2.75 -7.98 0.51
C SER A 124 2.09 -8.86 -0.53
N CYS A 125 2.06 -10.17 -0.26
CA CYS A 125 1.35 -11.13 -1.07
C CYS A 125 -0.15 -11.13 -0.77
N PHE A 126 -0.95 -11.60 -1.73
CA PHE A 126 -2.35 -11.95 -1.55
C PHE A 126 -2.55 -13.44 -1.75
N ASN A 127 -3.38 -14.02 -0.89
CA ASN A 127 -3.91 -15.35 -1.10
C ASN A 127 -5.24 -15.48 -0.33
N PRO A 128 -6.37 -15.81 -0.98
CA PRO A 128 -7.70 -15.80 -0.36
C PRO A 128 -7.85 -16.64 0.92
N LYS A 129 -7.03 -17.68 1.12
CA LYS A 129 -7.03 -18.50 2.35
C LYS A 129 -6.11 -17.98 3.45
N MET A 130 -5.19 -17.06 3.15
CA MET A 130 -4.15 -16.61 4.08
C MET A 130 -4.27 -15.14 4.50
N THR A 131 -5.09 -14.32 3.83
CA THR A 131 -5.28 -12.87 4.10
C THR A 131 -5.51 -12.50 5.57
N ASN A 132 -4.48 -12.09 6.31
CA ASN A 132 -4.52 -11.75 7.74
C ASN A 132 -4.37 -10.25 8.02
N ALA A 133 -4.32 -9.43 6.97
CA ALA A 133 -4.23 -7.98 7.05
C ALA A 133 -5.11 -7.29 6.00
N ASP A 134 -5.44 -6.03 6.23
CA ASP A 134 -6.25 -5.21 5.31
C ASP A 134 -5.84 -3.74 5.40
N TRP A 135 -6.15 -2.98 4.36
CA TRP A 135 -5.94 -1.54 4.35
C TRP A 135 -6.73 -0.87 5.47
N ASN A 136 -6.10 0.07 6.15
CA ASN A 136 -6.79 0.99 7.03
C ASN A 136 -7.28 2.16 6.17
N HIS A 137 -8.46 2.00 5.59
CA HIS A 137 -9.04 2.92 4.62
C HIS A 137 -9.20 4.34 5.16
N SER A 138 -9.27 4.51 6.48
CA SER A 138 -9.49 5.82 7.08
C SER A 138 -8.22 6.62 7.30
N SER A 139 -7.06 5.96 7.43
CA SER A 139 -5.81 6.59 7.87
C SER A 139 -5.36 7.71 6.94
N ALA A 140 -5.42 7.49 5.63
CA ALA A 140 -5.07 8.53 4.67
C ALA A 140 -6.02 9.73 4.74
N PHE A 141 -7.33 9.53 4.96
CA PHE A 141 -8.29 10.65 5.02
C PHE A 141 -8.16 11.49 6.29
N PHE A 142 -7.69 10.89 7.40
CA PHE A 142 -7.53 11.55 8.70
C PHE A 142 -6.08 11.96 9.02
N ARG A 143 -5.20 11.95 8.02
CA ARG A 143 -3.80 12.34 8.16
C ARG A 143 -3.64 13.78 8.65
N GLU A 144 -2.68 14.00 9.55
CA GLU A 144 -2.32 15.33 10.03
C GLU A 144 -1.34 16.01 9.07
N PRO A 145 -1.58 17.24 8.60
CA PRO A 145 -0.67 17.94 7.69
C PRO A 145 0.70 18.15 8.34
N TRP A 146 1.75 17.64 7.70
CA TRP A 146 3.14 17.77 8.15
C TRP A 146 3.92 18.74 7.26
N ASN A 147 4.51 19.78 7.85
CA ASN A 147 5.32 20.80 7.16
C ASN A 147 4.64 21.52 6.00
N GLU A 148 3.30 21.54 5.98
CA GLU A 148 2.54 22.21 4.94
C GLU A 148 1.70 23.33 5.56
N GLU A 149 2.21 24.55 5.42
CA GLU A 149 1.52 25.72 5.95
C GLU A 149 0.37 26.15 5.03
N LYS A 150 -0.80 26.37 5.62
CA LYS A 150 -2.02 26.81 4.92
C LYS A 150 -1.76 28.11 4.15
N GLY A 151 -1.94 28.06 2.84
CA GLY A 151 -1.86 29.22 1.95
C GLY A 151 -0.44 29.69 1.61
N VAL A 152 0.60 28.95 1.99
CA VAL A 152 1.99 29.27 1.66
C VAL A 152 2.37 28.69 0.30
N SER A 153 2.81 29.57 -0.59
CA SER A 153 3.35 29.23 -1.92
C SER A 153 4.89 29.13 -1.87
N HIS A 154 5.42 27.97 -2.22
CA HIS A 154 6.84 27.60 -2.18
C HIS A 154 7.19 26.61 -3.31
N PRO A 155 8.47 26.52 -3.73
CA PRO A 155 8.88 25.70 -4.88
C PRO A 155 8.61 24.20 -4.73
N GLY A 156 8.54 23.67 -3.50
CA GLY A 156 8.18 22.25 -3.28
C GLY A 156 6.71 21.90 -3.53
N ARG A 157 5.83 22.87 -3.83
CA ARG A 157 4.40 22.56 -4.09
C ARG A 157 4.28 21.67 -5.31
N GLY A 158 3.50 20.61 -5.18
CA GLY A 158 3.33 19.60 -6.24
C GLY A 158 4.57 18.76 -6.54
N SER A 159 5.66 18.92 -5.80
CA SER A 159 6.92 18.19 -6.03
C SER A 159 7.03 16.91 -5.19
N TYR A 160 6.05 16.66 -4.32
CA TYR A 160 5.94 15.45 -3.51
C TYR A 160 4.46 15.14 -3.30
N SER A 161 4.13 13.86 -3.08
CA SER A 161 2.74 13.46 -2.90
C SER A 161 2.17 14.02 -1.60
N THR A 162 0.92 14.47 -1.62
CA THR A 162 0.17 14.87 -0.42
C THR A 162 -0.62 13.72 0.20
N PHE A 163 -0.50 12.51 -0.35
CA PHE A 163 -1.20 11.31 0.07
C PHE A 163 -0.22 10.39 0.80
N TYR A 164 -0.48 10.15 2.08
CA TYR A 164 0.40 9.42 2.99
C TYR A 164 -0.42 8.89 4.15
N GLU A 165 0.25 8.16 5.03
CA GLU A 165 -0.39 7.38 6.08
C GLU A 165 -1.24 6.25 5.47
N ALA A 166 -0.82 5.75 4.30
CA ALA A 166 -1.32 4.53 3.71
C ALA A 166 -0.89 3.36 4.62
N SER A 167 -1.77 2.96 5.53
CA SER A 167 -1.44 2.01 6.58
C SER A 167 -2.29 0.76 6.50
N ILE A 168 -1.78 -0.31 7.09
CA ILE A 168 -2.39 -1.63 7.10
C ILE A 168 -2.66 -2.01 8.55
N HIS A 169 -3.72 -2.76 8.78
CA HIS A 169 -4.06 -3.30 10.09
C HIS A 169 -4.29 -4.81 10.02
N ALA A 170 -4.08 -5.49 11.14
CA ALA A 170 -4.32 -6.92 11.24
C ALA A 170 -5.82 -7.21 11.25
N THR A 171 -6.30 -8.11 10.40
CA THR A 171 -7.70 -8.58 10.42
C THR A 171 -7.91 -9.75 11.38
N ASP A 172 -6.84 -10.46 11.70
CA ASP A 172 -6.76 -11.53 12.70
C ASP A 172 -5.57 -11.29 13.64
N ASP A 173 -5.40 -12.12 14.67
CA ASP A 173 -4.14 -12.10 15.43
C ASP A 173 -3.03 -12.69 14.55
N ILE A 174 -1.92 -11.96 14.41
CA ILE A 174 -0.74 -12.37 13.66
C ILE A 174 0.35 -12.66 14.67
N GLU A 175 0.87 -13.87 14.68
CA GLU A 175 1.98 -14.23 15.57
C GLU A 175 3.33 -13.79 15.01
N GLU A 176 4.30 -13.66 15.89
CA GLU A 176 5.69 -13.47 15.51
C GLU A 176 6.15 -14.58 14.55
N GLY A 177 6.82 -14.17 13.48
CA GLY A 177 7.28 -15.07 12.41
C GLY A 177 6.28 -15.29 11.29
N MET A 178 5.01 -14.95 11.47
CA MET A 178 3.96 -15.20 10.48
C MET A 178 4.04 -14.23 9.29
N GLU A 179 3.87 -14.74 8.08
CA GLU A 179 3.75 -13.92 6.88
C GLU A 179 2.45 -13.10 6.86
N ILE A 180 2.53 -11.89 6.36
CA ILE A 180 1.45 -10.92 6.29
C ILE A 180 0.89 -10.90 4.87
N PHE A 181 -0.35 -11.36 4.73
CA PHE A 181 -1.11 -11.35 3.50
C PHE A 181 -2.20 -10.29 3.56
N ILE A 182 -2.13 -9.32 2.65
CA ILE A 182 -3.09 -8.21 2.60
C ILE A 182 -4.27 -8.61 1.72
N SER A 183 -5.48 -8.30 2.16
CA SER A 183 -6.68 -8.38 1.32
C SER A 183 -6.68 -7.29 0.25
N TYR A 184 -6.80 -7.66 -1.02
CA TYR A 184 -6.88 -6.70 -2.14
C TYR A 184 -8.31 -6.21 -2.40
N GLY A 185 -9.28 -6.61 -1.57
CA GLY A 185 -10.67 -6.19 -1.65
C GLY A 185 -11.57 -7.15 -2.43
N GLU A 186 -12.89 -6.96 -2.30
CA GLU A 186 -13.92 -7.86 -2.89
C GLU A 186 -13.92 -7.82 -4.43
N ASN A 187 -13.47 -6.73 -5.06
CA ASN A 187 -13.42 -6.61 -6.52
C ASN A 187 -12.33 -7.51 -7.14
N TYR A 188 -11.16 -7.61 -6.50
CA TYR A 188 -10.06 -8.46 -6.97
C TYR A 188 -10.45 -9.95 -6.99
N VAL A 189 -11.28 -10.38 -6.04
CA VAL A 189 -11.82 -11.75 -5.95
C VAL A 189 -12.89 -12.01 -7.01
N ASN A 190 -13.61 -10.97 -7.47
CA ASN A 190 -14.70 -11.12 -8.44
C ASN A 190 -14.23 -10.96 -9.90
N GLU A 191 -13.20 -10.15 -10.15
CA GLU A 191 -12.62 -9.92 -11.49
C GLU A 191 -11.84 -11.15 -11.98
N ASN A 192 -11.21 -11.90 -11.08
CA ASN A 192 -10.61 -13.20 -11.38
C ASN A 192 -11.66 -14.33 -11.26
N SER A 193 -12.68 -14.31 -12.13
CA SER A 193 -13.85 -15.19 -12.02
C SER A 193 -13.61 -16.71 -12.10
N ASP A 194 -12.37 -17.14 -12.35
CA ASP A 194 -11.90 -18.52 -12.19
C ASP A 194 -11.62 -18.89 -10.71
N ASP A 195 -11.57 -17.92 -9.80
CA ASP A 195 -11.37 -18.07 -8.34
C ASP A 195 -12.54 -18.76 -7.61
N ASN A 196 -13.63 -19.10 -8.31
CA ASN A 196 -14.65 -20.01 -7.77
C ASN A 196 -14.09 -21.39 -7.43
N GLU A 197 -12.89 -21.73 -7.93
CA GLU A 197 -12.19 -22.97 -7.59
C GLU A 197 -11.20 -22.83 -6.42
N GLU A 198 -10.82 -21.63 -6.00
CA GLU A 198 -9.90 -21.44 -4.86
C GLU A 198 -10.58 -21.64 -3.50
N LEU A 199 -9.80 -22.11 -2.51
CA LEU A 199 -10.28 -22.23 -1.14
C LEU A 199 -10.23 -20.88 -0.44
N SER A 200 -11.37 -20.44 0.10
CA SER A 200 -11.41 -19.28 0.98
C SER A 200 -10.99 -19.64 2.41
N LYS A 201 -10.72 -18.64 3.25
CA LYS A 201 -10.57 -18.82 4.71
C LYS A 201 -11.74 -19.57 5.35
N GLU A 202 -12.97 -19.31 4.90
CA GLU A 202 -14.15 -20.00 5.42
C GLU A 202 -14.20 -21.46 4.97
N ASP A 203 -13.76 -21.76 3.75
CA ASP A 203 -13.67 -23.13 3.26
C ASP A 203 -12.62 -23.92 4.04
N MET A 204 -11.45 -23.34 4.32
CA MET A 204 -10.43 -23.99 5.16
C MET A 204 -10.97 -24.38 6.53
N LYS A 205 -11.74 -23.49 7.19
CA LYS A 205 -12.40 -23.82 8.47
C LYS A 205 -13.37 -25.00 8.34
N LYS A 206 -14.10 -25.12 7.23
CA LYS A 206 -14.99 -26.27 6.98
C LYS A 206 -14.18 -27.55 6.76
N VAL A 207 -13.04 -27.46 6.08
CA VAL A 207 -12.13 -28.60 5.89
C VAL A 207 -11.57 -29.05 7.25
N ASP A 208 -11.09 -28.15 8.09
CA ASP A 208 -10.59 -28.46 9.45
C ASP A 208 -11.68 -29.13 10.30
N MET A 209 -12.91 -28.61 10.26
CA MET A 209 -14.05 -29.25 10.93
C MET A 209 -14.31 -30.67 10.42
N THR A 210 -14.05 -30.91 9.13
CA THR A 210 -14.26 -32.22 8.53
C THR A 210 -13.11 -33.18 8.84
N VAL A 211 -11.86 -32.71 8.86
CA VAL A 211 -10.69 -33.47 9.35
C VAL A 211 -10.93 -33.97 10.77
N ASN A 212 -11.40 -33.10 11.67
CA ASN A 212 -11.76 -33.50 13.04
C ASN A 212 -12.78 -34.64 13.08
N LYS A 213 -13.84 -34.55 12.26
CA LYS A 213 -14.87 -35.61 12.18
C LYS A 213 -14.33 -36.92 11.59
N ILE A 214 -13.41 -36.84 10.63
CA ILE A 214 -12.77 -38.04 10.04
C ILE A 214 -11.91 -38.73 11.10
N VAL A 215 -11.13 -37.96 11.87
CA VAL A 215 -10.33 -38.49 12.99
C VAL A 215 -11.24 -39.14 14.03
N GLU A 216 -12.31 -38.47 14.47
CA GLU A 216 -13.29 -39.04 15.41
C GLU A 216 -13.93 -40.34 14.89
N PHE A 217 -14.22 -40.41 13.59
CA PHE A 217 -14.74 -41.63 12.95
C PHE A 217 -13.75 -42.79 13.04
N PHE A 218 -12.49 -42.58 12.64
CA PHE A 218 -11.48 -43.64 12.69
C PHE A 218 -11.13 -44.06 14.13
N GLU A 219 -11.15 -43.13 15.09
CA GLU A 219 -10.97 -43.47 16.51
C GLU A 219 -12.10 -44.34 17.04
N LYS A 220 -13.35 -44.01 16.68
CA LYS A 220 -14.52 -44.78 17.12
C LYS A 220 -14.54 -46.20 16.56
N HIS A 221 -13.99 -46.39 15.35
CA HIS A 221 -13.99 -47.67 14.64
C HIS A 221 -12.60 -48.33 14.59
N GLN A 222 -11.65 -47.91 15.45
CA GLN A 222 -10.26 -48.37 15.41
C GLN A 222 -10.11 -49.89 15.58
N ASP A 223 -11.01 -50.53 16.36
CA ASP A 223 -10.98 -51.97 16.64
C ASP A 223 -11.72 -52.79 15.55
N GLU A 224 -12.43 -52.12 14.64
CA GLU A 224 -13.28 -52.72 13.61
C GLU A 224 -12.67 -52.61 12.20
N LEU A 225 -11.66 -51.75 12.01
CA LEU A 225 -11.04 -51.46 10.72
C LEU A 225 -9.58 -51.88 10.69
N ASP A 226 -9.22 -52.72 9.72
CA ASP A 226 -7.82 -52.96 9.37
C ASP A 226 -7.23 -51.81 8.55
N GLU A 227 -5.91 -51.79 8.38
CA GLU A 227 -5.19 -50.71 7.70
C GLU A 227 -5.58 -50.53 6.23
N GLU A 228 -5.95 -51.62 5.55
CA GLU A 228 -6.41 -51.57 4.16
C GLU A 228 -7.77 -50.87 4.08
N SER A 229 -8.72 -51.30 4.93
CA SER A 229 -10.05 -50.70 5.04
C SER A 229 -9.99 -49.23 5.45
N LYS A 230 -9.09 -48.85 6.36
CA LYS A 230 -8.88 -47.45 6.76
C LYS A 230 -8.47 -46.58 5.58
N ASN A 231 -7.47 -47.04 4.82
CA ASN A 231 -6.98 -46.30 3.66
C ASN A 231 -8.04 -46.21 2.55
N GLU A 232 -8.77 -47.29 2.27
CA GLU A 232 -9.86 -47.26 1.28
C GLU A 232 -10.97 -46.28 1.67
N ILE A 233 -11.42 -46.33 2.93
CA ILE A 233 -12.43 -45.41 3.44
C ILE A 233 -11.91 -43.97 3.40
N TYR A 234 -10.66 -43.74 3.77
CA TYR A 234 -10.06 -42.41 3.75
C TYR A 234 -10.00 -41.84 2.34
N GLN A 235 -9.52 -42.62 1.37
CA GLN A 235 -9.44 -42.20 -0.02
C GLN A 235 -10.84 -41.95 -0.61
N PHE A 236 -11.83 -42.77 -0.27
CA PHE A 236 -13.23 -42.51 -0.62
C PHE A 236 -13.75 -41.19 -0.01
N LEU A 237 -13.45 -40.93 1.27
CA LEU A 237 -13.87 -39.69 1.94
C LEU A 237 -13.23 -38.45 1.29
N ILE A 238 -11.93 -38.47 1.01
CA ILE A 238 -11.22 -37.32 0.46
C ILE A 238 -11.52 -37.12 -1.03
N ARG A 239 -11.58 -38.19 -1.83
CA ARG A 239 -11.75 -38.05 -3.29
C ARG A 239 -13.21 -37.98 -3.69
N ASP A 240 -14.06 -38.86 -3.18
CA ASP A 240 -15.44 -38.94 -3.66
C ASP A 240 -16.38 -38.05 -2.86
N VAL A 241 -16.26 -38.03 -1.53
CA VAL A 241 -17.19 -37.30 -0.65
C VAL A 241 -16.86 -35.81 -0.63
N MET A 242 -15.60 -35.42 -0.46
CA MET A 242 -15.23 -33.98 -0.45
C MET A 242 -15.43 -33.33 -1.82
N GLN A 243 -15.08 -34.02 -2.92
CA GLN A 243 -15.32 -33.50 -4.27
C GLN A 243 -16.81 -33.32 -4.55
N ALA A 244 -17.67 -34.27 -4.14
CA ALA A 244 -19.12 -34.10 -4.27
C ALA A 244 -19.68 -32.96 -3.41
N ALA A 245 -19.07 -32.69 -2.25
CA ALA A 245 -19.53 -31.66 -1.33
C ALA A 245 -19.04 -30.24 -1.67
N ALA A 246 -17.79 -30.12 -2.15
CA ALA A 246 -17.13 -28.85 -2.43
C ALA A 246 -17.16 -28.44 -3.92
N GLY A 247 -17.51 -29.38 -4.81
CA GLY A 247 -17.37 -29.22 -6.26
C GLY A 247 -16.02 -29.75 -6.77
N GLU A 248 -15.90 -29.90 -8.09
CA GLU A 248 -14.73 -30.52 -8.73
C GLU A 248 -13.42 -29.75 -8.49
N GLY A 249 -13.41 -28.43 -8.72
CA GLY A 249 -12.23 -27.58 -8.50
C GLY A 249 -11.76 -27.58 -7.05
N LYS A 250 -12.60 -27.12 -6.11
CA LYS A 250 -12.26 -27.06 -4.68
C LYS A 250 -11.94 -28.44 -4.08
N GLY A 251 -12.65 -29.48 -4.51
CA GLY A 251 -12.40 -30.86 -4.07
C GLY A 251 -11.00 -31.34 -4.40
N LYS A 252 -10.50 -31.02 -5.60
CA LYS A 252 -9.13 -31.33 -6.00
C LYS A 252 -8.12 -30.64 -5.09
N ILE A 253 -8.27 -29.33 -4.84
CA ILE A 253 -7.37 -28.58 -3.96
C ILE A 253 -7.38 -29.15 -2.54
N ILE A 254 -8.57 -29.49 -2.00
CA ILE A 254 -8.70 -30.14 -0.69
C ILE A 254 -7.91 -31.45 -0.63
N SER A 255 -7.97 -32.26 -1.69
CA SER A 255 -7.22 -33.52 -1.74
C SER A 255 -5.69 -33.34 -1.79
N GLU A 256 -5.22 -32.21 -2.33
CA GLU A 256 -3.79 -31.90 -2.45
C GLU A 256 -3.18 -31.34 -1.16
N VAL A 257 -3.99 -30.69 -0.31
CA VAL A 257 -3.52 -30.11 0.97
C VAL A 257 -3.64 -31.07 2.16
N LEU A 258 -4.35 -32.19 2.00
CA LEU A 258 -4.51 -33.22 3.02
C LEU A 258 -3.44 -34.32 2.85
N PRO A 259 -3.06 -35.01 3.94
CA PRO A 259 -2.10 -36.10 3.86
C PRO A 259 -2.64 -37.29 3.06
N ASP A 260 -1.75 -38.16 2.57
CA ASP A 260 -2.16 -39.35 1.81
C ASP A 260 -2.77 -40.45 2.68
N THR A 261 -2.52 -40.41 4.00
CA THR A 261 -2.93 -41.46 4.95
C THR A 261 -3.75 -40.89 6.11
N PRO A 262 -4.74 -41.64 6.65
CA PRO A 262 -5.59 -41.17 7.73
C PRO A 262 -4.84 -41.01 9.07
N ASP A 263 -3.75 -41.74 9.28
CA ASP A 263 -2.96 -41.65 10.52
C ASP A 263 -2.26 -40.29 10.69
N GLU A 264 -1.93 -39.63 9.58
CA GLU A 264 -1.31 -38.31 9.55
C GLU A 264 -2.30 -37.17 9.86
N LEU A 265 -3.61 -37.42 9.82
CA LEU A 265 -4.61 -36.39 10.15
C LEU A 265 -4.47 -35.88 11.60
N ARG A 266 -3.90 -36.68 12.50
CA ARG A 266 -3.56 -36.22 13.85
C ARG A 266 -2.47 -35.16 13.84
N ALA A 267 -1.50 -35.28 12.94
CA ALA A 267 -0.46 -34.28 12.76
C ALA A 267 -1.03 -32.96 12.22
N VAL A 268 -2.03 -33.04 11.32
CA VAL A 268 -2.79 -31.88 10.83
C VAL A 268 -3.49 -31.13 11.97
N ILE A 269 -4.17 -31.84 12.87
CA ILE A 269 -4.82 -31.22 14.03
C ILE A 269 -3.76 -30.63 14.98
N ALA A 270 -2.66 -31.35 15.19
CA ALA A 270 -1.58 -30.92 16.08
C ALA A 270 -0.81 -29.70 15.55
N SER A 271 -0.75 -29.49 14.24
CA SER A 271 -0.12 -28.31 13.63
C SER A 271 -1.00 -27.05 13.68
N GLY A 272 -2.27 -27.15 14.09
CA GLY A 272 -3.20 -26.02 14.13
C GLY A 272 -4.29 -26.04 13.05
N GLY A 273 -4.23 -27.00 12.12
CA GLY A 273 -5.16 -27.13 11.00
C GLY A 273 -4.46 -27.51 9.69
N VAL A 274 -5.26 -27.66 8.63
CA VAL A 274 -4.79 -28.04 7.27
C VAL A 274 -3.86 -27.00 6.67
N LEU A 275 -4.14 -25.71 6.91
CA LEU A 275 -3.31 -24.64 6.37
C LEU A 275 -1.88 -24.71 6.93
N ASP A 276 -1.75 -24.76 8.25
CA ASP A 276 -0.45 -24.80 8.93
C ASP A 276 0.31 -26.10 8.61
N TYR A 277 -0.41 -27.21 8.41
CA TYR A 277 0.18 -28.48 7.99
C TYR A 277 0.76 -28.42 6.57
N SER A 278 -0.03 -27.89 5.63
CA SER A 278 0.33 -27.84 4.21
C SER A 278 1.30 -26.71 3.86
N GLN A 279 1.40 -25.68 4.70
CA GLN A 279 2.24 -24.50 4.48
C GLN A 279 3.10 -24.18 5.72
N PRO A 280 4.05 -25.06 6.10
CA PRO A 280 4.89 -24.82 7.28
C PRO A 280 5.80 -23.59 7.15
N SER A 281 6.00 -23.08 5.94
CA SER A 281 6.74 -21.84 5.66
C SER A 281 5.97 -20.55 5.96
N LEU A 282 4.66 -20.65 6.24
CA LEU A 282 3.81 -19.51 6.59
C LEU A 282 4.31 -18.78 7.84
N VAL A 283 4.94 -19.51 8.76
CA VAL A 283 5.53 -18.99 9.99
C VAL A 283 7.01 -19.36 10.00
N ARG A 284 7.88 -18.36 10.07
CA ARG A 284 9.34 -18.51 10.12
C ARG A 284 9.85 -18.18 11.51
N SER A 285 10.85 -18.90 11.99
CA SER A 285 11.49 -18.53 13.26
C SER A 285 12.20 -17.18 13.11
N THR A 286 12.32 -16.44 14.21
CA THR A 286 13.04 -15.17 14.25
C THR A 286 14.49 -15.33 13.83
N GLU A 287 15.17 -16.42 14.23
CA GLU A 287 16.55 -16.68 13.82
C GLU A 287 16.66 -16.89 12.31
N TRP A 288 15.66 -17.52 11.68
CA TRP A 288 15.63 -17.66 10.23
C TRP A 288 15.47 -16.29 9.56
N LEU A 289 14.56 -15.45 10.05
CA LEU A 289 14.30 -14.11 9.52
C LEU A 289 15.50 -13.16 9.71
N GLU A 290 16.23 -13.26 10.82
CA GLU A 290 17.45 -12.49 11.04
C GLU A 290 18.57 -12.89 10.06
N GLN A 291 18.63 -14.17 9.69
CA GLN A 291 19.67 -14.68 8.78
C GLN A 291 19.34 -14.48 7.30
N HIS A 292 18.07 -14.66 6.92
CA HIS A 292 17.62 -14.72 5.52
C HIS A 292 16.76 -13.53 5.11
N GLY A 293 16.23 -12.78 6.08
CA GLY A 293 15.40 -11.62 5.83
C GLY A 293 16.19 -10.30 5.86
N ARG A 294 15.46 -9.21 5.64
CA ARG A 294 15.92 -7.83 5.80
C ARG A 294 14.91 -7.05 6.63
N CYS A 295 15.39 -6.30 7.61
CA CYS A 295 14.51 -5.49 8.44
C CYS A 295 13.87 -4.36 7.61
N MET A 296 12.56 -4.18 7.73
CA MET A 296 11.78 -3.21 6.95
C MET A 296 11.34 -1.98 7.75
N ASP A 297 11.43 -2.02 9.08
CA ASP A 297 10.87 -0.97 9.94
C ASP A 297 11.93 -0.13 10.66
N ASN A 298 13.14 -0.04 10.08
CA ASN A 298 14.21 0.88 10.49
C ASN A 298 13.88 2.35 10.20
N ILE A 299 12.94 2.61 9.28
CA ILE A 299 12.48 3.94 8.91
C ILE A 299 11.10 4.17 9.52
N ARG A 300 10.92 5.32 10.16
CA ARG A 300 9.64 5.88 10.56
C ARG A 300 9.41 7.21 9.84
N PRO A 301 8.26 7.43 9.19
CA PRO A 301 7.96 8.71 8.57
C PRO A 301 7.71 9.80 9.61
N GLY A 302 7.98 11.05 9.23
CA GLY A 302 7.65 12.23 10.01
C GLY A 302 7.77 13.53 9.20
N PRO A 303 7.50 14.70 9.80
CA PRO A 303 7.79 15.99 9.18
C PRO A 303 9.30 16.15 8.97
N SER A 304 9.75 16.35 7.73
CA SER A 304 11.17 16.60 7.42
C SER A 304 11.75 17.80 8.19
N THR A 305 13.05 17.77 8.47
CA THR A 305 13.77 18.95 8.97
C THR A 305 14.11 19.94 7.87
N ILE A 306 13.97 19.55 6.60
CA ILE A 306 14.14 20.43 5.43
C ILE A 306 12.85 21.23 5.22
N PRO A 307 12.93 22.58 5.21
CA PRO A 307 11.76 23.42 4.91
C PRO A 307 11.16 23.07 3.55
N HIS A 308 9.83 22.90 3.52
CA HIS A 308 9.08 22.67 2.29
C HIS A 308 9.42 21.38 1.51
N ALA A 309 10.09 20.41 2.15
CA ALA A 309 10.30 19.06 1.60
C ALA A 309 9.16 18.08 1.99
N GLY A 310 8.12 18.57 2.67
CA GLY A 310 7.05 17.73 3.19
C GLY A 310 7.55 16.78 4.28
N ARG A 311 7.71 15.51 3.92
CA ARG A 311 7.99 14.38 4.82
C ARG A 311 9.44 13.93 4.77
N GLY A 312 9.91 13.35 5.88
CA GLY A 312 11.25 12.79 6.01
C GLY A 312 11.22 11.37 6.57
N ALA A 313 12.24 10.59 6.24
CA ALA A 313 12.54 9.29 6.81
C ALA A 313 13.38 9.46 8.07
N PHE A 314 12.91 8.97 9.22
CA PHE A 314 13.63 9.04 10.48
C PHE A 314 14.01 7.65 10.95
N ALA A 315 15.21 7.49 11.50
CA ALA A 315 15.60 6.22 12.06
C ALA A 315 14.69 5.85 13.25
N SER A 316 14.04 4.69 13.19
CA SER A 316 13.18 4.18 14.27
C SER A 316 13.96 3.59 15.43
N ARG A 317 15.26 3.35 15.21
CA ARG A 317 16.24 2.79 16.15
C ARG A 317 17.64 3.23 15.76
N LYS A 318 18.64 2.90 16.60
CA LYS A 318 20.05 3.13 16.23
C LYS A 318 20.46 2.24 15.05
N ILE A 319 21.10 2.82 14.05
CA ILE A 319 21.67 2.10 12.89
C ILE A 319 23.18 2.33 12.87
N ALA A 320 23.97 1.25 12.83
CA ALA A 320 25.43 1.35 12.80
C ALA A 320 25.94 1.71 11.40
N ALA A 321 27.10 2.36 11.32
CA ALA A 321 27.79 2.57 10.06
C ALA A 321 27.98 1.25 9.28
N GLY A 322 27.65 1.25 7.99
CA GLY A 322 27.70 0.09 7.10
C GLY A 322 26.51 -0.88 7.23
N ALA A 323 25.58 -0.66 8.16
CA ALA A 323 24.38 -1.47 8.27
C ALA A 323 23.31 -1.04 7.24
N VAL A 324 22.48 -2.00 6.84
CA VAL A 324 21.32 -1.75 5.99
C VAL A 324 20.30 -0.92 6.77
N VAL A 325 19.97 0.25 6.22
CA VAL A 325 18.86 1.09 6.66
C VAL A 325 17.56 0.47 6.15
N ALA A 326 17.42 0.23 4.85
CA ALA A 326 16.22 -0.36 4.28
C ALA A 326 16.53 -1.20 3.02
N PRO A 327 15.90 -2.37 2.84
CA PRO A 327 15.90 -3.08 1.56
C PRO A 327 14.98 -2.38 0.56
N THR A 328 15.41 -2.26 -0.68
CA THR A 328 14.63 -1.66 -1.79
C THR A 328 14.56 -2.61 -2.97
N PRO A 329 13.65 -3.61 -2.95
CA PRO A 329 13.29 -4.31 -4.18
C PRO A 329 12.84 -3.28 -5.21
N LEU A 330 13.19 -3.48 -6.47
CA LEU A 330 12.94 -2.52 -7.53
C LEU A 330 11.92 -3.07 -8.52
N ILE A 331 10.93 -2.25 -8.85
CA ILE A 331 10.13 -2.46 -10.07
C ILE A 331 10.92 -1.82 -11.20
N GLN A 332 11.32 -2.61 -12.20
CA GLN A 332 11.96 -2.10 -13.40
C GLN A 332 10.97 -1.33 -14.27
N ILE A 333 11.41 -0.19 -14.79
CA ILE A 333 10.70 0.62 -15.79
C ILE A 333 11.70 0.80 -16.94
N PRO A 334 11.64 -0.06 -17.97
CA PRO A 334 12.60 -0.06 -19.07
C PRO A 334 12.78 1.25 -19.82
N ASP A 335 11.74 2.07 -19.89
CA ASP A 335 11.75 3.34 -20.59
C ASP A 335 11.04 4.41 -19.76
N GLU A 336 11.72 5.51 -19.46
CA GLU A 336 11.19 6.65 -18.72
C GLU A 336 10.03 7.36 -19.43
N GLU A 337 9.89 7.21 -20.75
CA GLU A 337 8.80 7.83 -21.53
C GLU A 337 7.41 7.38 -21.06
N VAL A 338 7.29 6.22 -20.41
CA VAL A 338 6.03 5.76 -19.81
C VAL A 338 5.48 6.73 -18.75
N LEU A 339 6.36 7.57 -18.17
CA LEU A 339 5.98 8.58 -17.19
C LEU A 339 5.69 9.95 -17.81
N ASN A 340 5.74 10.09 -19.14
CA ASN A 340 5.30 11.31 -19.81
C ASN A 340 3.78 11.46 -19.76
N MET A 341 3.33 12.70 -19.72
CA MET A 341 1.91 13.07 -19.71
C MET A 341 1.54 13.79 -21.00
N TYR A 342 0.41 13.38 -21.56
CA TYR A 342 -0.15 13.88 -22.80
C TYR A 342 -1.61 14.27 -22.62
N ASP A 343 -2.10 15.16 -23.49
CA ASP A 343 -3.55 15.33 -23.60
C ASP A 343 -4.17 13.99 -23.97
N VAL A 344 -5.31 13.65 -23.36
CA VAL A 344 -6.03 12.41 -23.64
C VAL A 344 -7.38 12.69 -24.26
N LYS A 345 -7.85 11.78 -25.11
CA LYS A 345 -9.19 11.80 -25.72
C LYS A 345 -9.90 10.48 -25.46
N VAL A 346 -11.22 10.55 -25.50
CA VAL A 346 -12.10 9.38 -25.37
C VAL A 346 -12.31 8.74 -26.74
N GLU A 347 -12.12 7.43 -26.80
CA GLU A 347 -12.47 6.57 -27.94
C GLU A 347 -13.40 5.43 -27.50
N TYR A 348 -13.98 4.73 -28.47
CA TYR A 348 -14.96 3.67 -28.23
C TYR A 348 -14.56 2.42 -29.01
N ASP A 349 -14.55 1.27 -28.34
CA ASP A 349 -14.28 -0.01 -28.98
C ASP A 349 -15.39 -0.30 -29.99
N GLU A 350 -15.02 -0.59 -31.24
CA GLU A 350 -15.99 -0.79 -32.32
C GLU A 350 -16.85 -2.06 -32.13
N ASN A 351 -16.38 -3.04 -31.36
CA ASN A 351 -17.02 -4.33 -31.17
C ASN A 351 -18.09 -4.30 -30.09
N ASP A 352 -17.80 -3.68 -28.94
CA ASP A 352 -18.70 -3.70 -27.78
C ASP A 352 -19.15 -2.30 -27.31
N GLY A 353 -18.58 -1.23 -27.90
CA GLY A 353 -18.89 0.15 -27.56
C GLY A 353 -18.32 0.60 -26.21
N THR A 354 -17.37 -0.15 -25.65
CA THR A 354 -16.70 0.21 -24.39
C THR A 354 -15.87 1.47 -24.58
N GLU A 355 -16.00 2.39 -23.64
CA GLU A 355 -15.26 3.66 -23.63
C GLU A 355 -13.83 3.43 -23.11
N PHE A 356 -12.83 3.95 -23.81
CA PHE A 356 -11.44 3.95 -23.36
C PHE A 356 -10.74 5.27 -23.69
N HIS A 357 -9.62 5.53 -23.01
CA HIS A 357 -8.83 6.76 -23.18
C HIS A 357 -7.55 6.48 -23.92
N VAL A 358 -7.20 7.37 -24.85
CA VAL A 358 -5.93 7.32 -25.60
C VAL A 358 -5.29 8.69 -25.68
N ARG A 359 -3.98 8.70 -25.94
CA ARG A 359 -3.20 9.92 -26.16
C ARG A 359 -3.73 10.70 -27.37
N ASN A 360 -3.84 12.02 -27.20
CA ASN A 360 -4.27 12.98 -28.20
C ASN A 360 -3.06 13.74 -28.77
N GLY A 361 -2.25 13.04 -29.57
CA GLY A 361 -1.07 13.59 -30.22
C GLY A 361 0.19 13.50 -29.36
N ASN A 362 1.33 13.93 -29.93
CA ASN A 362 2.64 13.56 -29.38
C ASN A 362 3.31 14.59 -28.48
N GLU A 363 2.67 15.72 -28.20
CA GLU A 363 3.24 16.79 -27.38
C GLU A 363 3.18 16.44 -25.90
N VAL A 364 4.35 16.21 -25.28
CA VAL A 364 4.47 16.04 -23.83
C VAL A 364 4.18 17.38 -23.15
N PHE A 365 3.22 17.44 -22.23
CA PHE A 365 2.97 18.66 -21.44
C PHE A 365 3.52 18.57 -20.01
N GLY A 366 3.91 17.37 -19.55
CA GLY A 366 4.46 17.17 -18.22
C GLY A 366 4.87 15.72 -17.97
N SER A 367 5.21 15.43 -16.72
CA SER A 367 5.60 14.09 -16.28
C SER A 367 4.88 13.71 -14.98
N GLN A 368 4.61 12.41 -14.83
CA GLN A 368 4.00 11.84 -13.63
C GLN A 368 4.82 12.19 -12.38
N LEU A 369 4.14 12.45 -11.26
CA LEU A 369 4.82 12.69 -9.98
C LEU A 369 5.70 11.52 -9.54
N LEU A 370 5.35 10.30 -9.98
CA LEU A 370 6.11 9.08 -9.75
C LEU A 370 7.60 9.23 -10.08
N LEU A 371 7.96 10.03 -11.09
CA LEU A 371 9.34 10.28 -11.46
C LEU A 371 10.20 10.73 -10.28
N ASN A 372 9.67 11.56 -9.37
CA ASN A 372 10.39 12.05 -8.18
C ASN A 372 10.74 10.97 -7.16
N TYR A 373 10.15 9.79 -7.32
CA TYR A 373 10.33 8.65 -6.43
C TYR A 373 11.08 7.50 -7.11
N CYS A 374 11.41 7.63 -8.39
CA CYS A 374 12.19 6.63 -9.13
C CYS A 374 13.69 6.90 -9.00
N TYR A 375 14.48 5.82 -9.09
CA TYR A 375 15.92 5.88 -9.29
C TYR A 375 16.24 5.82 -10.79
N GLY A 376 17.17 6.63 -11.27
CA GLY A 376 17.56 6.71 -12.68
C GLY A 376 19.03 7.08 -12.88
N HIS A 377 19.49 7.10 -14.12
CA HIS A 377 20.86 7.47 -14.47
C HIS A 377 20.88 8.30 -15.76
N PRO A 378 21.71 9.35 -15.89
CA PRO A 378 21.74 10.22 -17.08
C PRO A 378 22.12 9.53 -18.39
N GLU A 379 22.78 8.38 -18.32
CA GLU A 379 23.16 7.60 -19.49
C GLU A 379 22.16 6.49 -19.82
N SER A 380 20.96 6.51 -19.23
CA SER A 380 20.00 5.41 -19.28
C SER A 380 18.56 5.90 -19.37
N HIS A 381 17.74 5.27 -20.20
CA HIS A 381 16.28 5.44 -20.17
C HIS A 381 15.59 4.61 -19.07
N MET A 382 16.28 3.59 -18.53
CA MET A 382 15.77 2.80 -17.41
C MET A 382 15.52 3.65 -16.16
N LEU A 383 14.34 3.47 -15.57
CA LEU A 383 14.01 3.88 -14.21
C LEU A 383 13.74 2.67 -13.32
N PHE A 384 13.86 2.89 -12.01
CA PHE A 384 13.52 1.89 -11.00
C PHE A 384 12.64 2.51 -9.94
N TYR A 385 11.43 1.97 -9.76
CA TYR A 385 10.60 2.36 -8.62
C TYR A 385 11.00 1.54 -7.38
N PRO A 386 11.47 2.17 -6.29
CA PRO A 386 11.88 1.47 -5.08
C PRO A 386 10.67 1.08 -4.23
N ALA A 387 10.43 -0.22 -4.12
CA ALA A 387 9.30 -0.80 -3.39
C ALA A 387 9.52 -0.94 -1.88
N GLY A 388 10.68 -0.49 -1.34
CA GLY A 388 11.01 -0.65 0.08
C GLY A 388 10.12 0.19 1.02
N ALA A 389 9.77 -0.34 2.19
CA ALA A 389 8.94 0.41 3.15
C ALA A 389 9.63 1.69 3.63
N GLY A 390 8.92 2.83 3.51
CA GLY A 390 9.37 4.14 3.98
C GLY A 390 10.54 4.77 3.22
N VAL A 391 11.08 4.13 2.19
CA VAL A 391 12.25 4.62 1.44
C VAL A 391 11.93 5.87 0.62
N SER A 392 10.68 5.99 0.17
CA SER A 392 10.15 7.15 -0.54
C SER A 392 10.03 8.41 0.34
N PHE A 393 10.34 8.33 1.64
CA PHE A 393 10.44 9.50 2.52
C PHE A 393 11.87 10.00 2.71
N ILE A 394 12.89 9.30 2.20
CA ILE A 394 14.30 9.69 2.38
C ILE A 394 14.60 10.88 1.48
N ASN A 395 14.90 12.04 2.06
CA ASN A 395 15.18 13.26 1.30
C ASN A 395 16.63 13.37 0.83
N HIS A 396 16.84 14.28 -0.11
CA HIS A 396 18.15 14.73 -0.57
C HIS A 396 18.95 15.47 0.53
N SER A 397 20.26 15.24 0.58
CA SER A 397 21.23 16.14 1.22
C SER A 397 22.62 15.98 0.62
N LYS A 398 23.34 17.09 0.40
CA LYS A 398 24.79 17.09 0.08
C LYS A 398 25.70 16.66 1.25
N LYS A 399 25.11 16.34 2.41
CA LYS A 399 25.81 15.75 3.56
C LYS A 399 25.05 14.50 4.02
N PRO A 400 24.91 13.49 3.13
CA PRO A 400 24.08 12.35 3.41
C PRO A 400 24.64 11.52 4.56
N ASN A 401 23.76 10.75 5.22
CA ASN A 401 24.13 9.78 6.24
C ASN A 401 23.85 8.34 5.82
N ALA A 402 23.29 8.14 4.62
CA ALA A 402 23.13 6.87 3.97
C ALA A 402 23.46 6.98 2.46
N GLN A 403 23.55 5.85 1.78
CA GLN A 403 23.81 5.78 0.34
C GLN A 403 23.11 4.55 -0.28
N LEU A 404 22.89 4.59 -1.60
CA LEU A 404 22.37 3.47 -2.36
C LEU A 404 23.51 2.50 -2.72
N VAL A 405 23.27 1.19 -2.57
CA VAL A 405 24.17 0.13 -3.05
C VAL A 405 23.37 -1.04 -3.62
N TRP A 406 23.92 -1.77 -4.58
CA TRP A 406 23.36 -3.06 -4.98
C TRP A 406 23.49 -4.10 -3.86
N SER A 407 22.42 -4.84 -3.61
CA SER A 407 22.41 -5.83 -2.54
C SER A 407 23.29 -7.04 -2.84
N LYS A 408 23.84 -7.65 -1.78
CA LYS A 408 24.50 -8.96 -1.85
C LYS A 408 23.57 -10.11 -1.43
N HIS A 409 22.28 -9.82 -1.28
CA HIS A 409 21.30 -10.84 -0.92
C HIS A 409 21.24 -11.95 -1.99
N PRO A 410 21.07 -13.22 -1.62
CA PRO A 410 21.01 -14.33 -2.58
C PRO A 410 19.93 -14.18 -3.67
N ASN A 411 18.83 -13.51 -3.34
CA ASN A 411 17.74 -13.21 -4.28
C ASN A 411 17.93 -11.90 -5.07
N HIS A 412 19.12 -11.30 -5.05
CA HIS A 412 19.44 -10.21 -5.97
C HIS A 412 19.96 -10.79 -7.29
N HIS A 413 19.19 -10.63 -8.35
CA HIS A 413 19.47 -11.19 -9.68
C HIS A 413 20.47 -10.31 -10.44
N SER A 414 21.70 -10.16 -9.93
CA SER A 414 22.75 -9.33 -10.55
C SER A 414 23.13 -9.72 -11.98
N HIS A 415 22.81 -10.94 -12.44
CA HIS A 415 23.00 -11.32 -13.84
C HIS A 415 22.06 -10.57 -14.80
N TRP A 416 20.97 -9.98 -14.29
CA TRP A 416 20.07 -9.13 -15.07
C TRP A 416 20.74 -7.85 -15.57
N PHE A 417 21.87 -7.44 -14.99
CA PHE A 417 22.69 -6.33 -15.49
C PHE A 417 23.27 -6.57 -16.89
N GLN A 418 23.08 -7.76 -17.46
CA GLN A 418 23.52 -8.13 -18.81
C GLN A 418 22.35 -8.33 -19.76
N LEU A 419 21.11 -8.18 -19.29
CA LEU A 419 19.90 -8.25 -20.10
C LEU A 419 19.60 -6.88 -20.68
N GLU A 420 19.13 -6.84 -21.92
CA GLU A 420 18.58 -5.64 -22.52
C GLU A 420 17.32 -5.19 -21.74
N PRO A 421 17.00 -3.88 -21.72
CA PRO A 421 15.82 -3.35 -21.01
C PRO A 421 14.52 -4.13 -21.26
N GLU A 422 14.24 -4.51 -22.50
CA GLU A 422 13.01 -5.21 -22.90
C GLU A 422 12.98 -6.67 -22.42
N GLU A 423 14.15 -7.32 -22.29
CA GLU A 423 14.26 -8.69 -21.77
C GLU A 423 13.82 -8.78 -20.30
N LEU A 424 13.81 -7.66 -19.57
CA LEU A 424 13.31 -7.58 -18.20
C LEU A 424 11.78 -7.67 -18.10
N LEU A 425 11.07 -7.58 -19.22
CA LEU A 425 9.60 -7.72 -19.32
C LEU A 425 9.18 -9.08 -19.86
N GLU A 426 10.12 -9.95 -20.22
CA GLU A 426 9.82 -11.33 -20.61
C GLU A 426 9.21 -12.11 -19.45
N GLU A 427 8.32 -13.07 -19.74
CA GLU A 427 7.55 -13.83 -18.74
C GLU A 427 8.40 -14.36 -17.57
N GLY A 428 9.63 -14.83 -17.85
CA GLY A 428 10.56 -15.34 -16.85
C GLY A 428 11.24 -14.29 -15.95
N ASN A 429 11.08 -12.99 -16.24
CA ASN A 429 11.69 -11.87 -15.52
C ASN A 429 10.65 -10.85 -14.99
N ARG A 430 9.35 -11.10 -15.16
CA ARG A 430 8.26 -10.24 -14.66
C ARG A 430 8.04 -10.37 -13.14
N TYR A 431 9.09 -10.16 -12.35
CA TYR A 431 9.04 -10.07 -10.88
C TYR A 431 10.17 -9.16 -10.35
N LEU A 432 10.14 -8.87 -9.05
CA LEU A 432 11.10 -7.98 -8.38
C LEU A 432 12.45 -8.68 -8.11
N GLY A 433 13.21 -8.96 -9.17
CA GLY A 433 14.52 -9.63 -9.11
C GLY A 433 15.69 -8.70 -8.75
N LEU A 434 15.53 -7.39 -8.97
CA LEU A 434 16.53 -6.39 -8.62
C LEU A 434 16.32 -5.87 -7.20
N LEU A 435 17.42 -5.73 -6.46
CA LEU A 435 17.40 -5.33 -5.06
C LEU A 435 18.57 -4.40 -4.78
N MET A 436 18.23 -3.15 -4.44
CA MET A 436 19.17 -2.24 -3.81
C MET A 436 18.99 -2.26 -2.29
N GLU A 437 19.98 -1.72 -1.58
CA GLU A 437 19.91 -1.45 -0.15
C GLU A 437 20.31 0.01 0.07
N VAL A 438 19.55 0.70 0.94
CA VAL A 438 20.00 1.95 1.54
C VAL A 438 20.92 1.57 2.70
N VAL A 439 22.18 1.99 2.69
CA VAL A 439 23.18 1.63 3.70
C VAL A 439 23.70 2.87 4.41
N ALA A 440 23.80 2.80 5.74
CA ALA A 440 24.29 3.92 6.54
C ALA A 440 25.78 4.17 6.28
N THR A 441 26.18 5.41 6.00
CA THR A 441 27.59 5.79 5.78
C THR A 441 28.32 6.12 7.09
N LYS A 442 27.55 6.32 8.16
CA LYS A 442 27.99 6.57 9.54
C LYS A 442 26.93 6.05 10.52
N ASP A 443 27.23 6.03 11.81
CA ASP A 443 26.22 5.73 12.83
C ASP A 443 25.08 6.77 12.74
N ILE A 444 23.84 6.29 12.74
CA ILE A 444 22.60 7.08 12.74
C ILE A 444 21.90 6.81 14.08
N ALA A 445 21.61 7.85 14.86
CA ALA A 445 20.89 7.69 16.11
C ALA A 445 19.39 7.53 15.85
N GLU A 446 18.67 6.89 16.78
CA GLU A 446 17.22 6.88 16.76
C GLU A 446 16.68 8.32 16.73
N GLY A 447 15.73 8.58 15.83
CA GLY A 447 15.13 9.89 15.63
C GLY A 447 15.93 10.85 14.73
N ASP A 448 17.13 10.49 14.28
CA ASP A 448 17.84 11.26 13.25
C ASP A 448 17.12 11.09 11.90
N GLU A 449 17.02 12.17 11.12
CA GLU A 449 16.55 12.09 9.73
C GLU A 449 17.62 11.45 8.85
N ILE A 450 17.17 10.57 7.95
CA ILE A 450 17.99 9.83 7.01
C ILE A 450 17.97 10.58 5.69
N PHE A 451 19.15 10.76 5.11
CA PHE A 451 19.37 11.43 3.85
C PHE A 451 20.30 10.63 2.95
N ILE A 452 20.01 10.66 1.66
CA ILE A 452 20.90 10.22 0.60
C ILE A 452 21.25 11.41 -0.31
N ASP A 453 22.33 11.29 -1.09
CA ASP A 453 22.57 12.23 -2.18
C ASP A 453 21.71 11.81 -3.37
N TYR A 454 21.03 12.77 -4.00
CA TYR A 454 20.18 12.52 -5.17
C TYR A 454 20.95 12.78 -6.47
N GLY A 455 22.22 13.15 -6.39
CA GLY A 455 23.07 13.49 -7.54
C GLY A 455 23.27 14.98 -7.74
N ASP A 456 24.22 15.32 -8.60
CA ASP A 456 24.50 16.70 -8.98
C ASP A 456 23.47 17.22 -9.99
N LEU A 457 23.04 16.39 -10.94
CA LEU A 457 22.00 16.75 -11.91
C LEU A 457 20.68 17.13 -11.24
N TRP A 458 20.25 16.33 -10.26
CA TRP A 458 19.07 16.65 -9.47
C TRP A 458 19.22 17.99 -8.74
N GLN A 459 20.38 18.25 -8.14
CA GLN A 459 20.64 19.48 -7.39
C GLN A 459 20.62 20.71 -8.31
N GLU A 460 21.21 20.59 -9.49
CA GLU A 460 21.21 21.64 -10.51
C GLU A 460 19.79 21.93 -11.00
N ALA A 461 19.03 20.89 -11.34
CA ALA A 461 17.64 21.01 -11.75
C ALA A 461 16.77 21.64 -10.64
N TRP A 462 16.96 21.25 -9.38
CA TRP A 462 16.25 21.86 -8.25
C TRP A 462 16.60 23.34 -8.06
N ASP A 463 17.88 23.69 -8.16
CA ASP A 463 18.33 25.07 -8.04
C ASP A 463 17.81 25.96 -9.18
N GLU A 464 17.70 25.42 -10.39
CA GLU A 464 17.06 26.09 -11.52
C GLU A 464 15.55 26.27 -11.28
N HIS A 465 14.86 25.20 -10.90
CA HIS A 465 13.44 25.21 -10.57
C HIS A 465 13.10 26.27 -9.51
N VAL A 466 13.88 26.36 -8.43
CA VAL A 466 13.66 27.37 -7.38
C VAL A 466 13.80 28.81 -7.94
N LYS A 467 14.76 29.06 -8.83
CA LYS A 467 14.94 30.38 -9.48
C LYS A 467 13.78 30.70 -10.40
N GLU A 468 13.32 29.73 -11.18
CA GLU A 468 12.18 29.87 -12.08
C GLU A 468 10.88 30.09 -11.30
N TRP A 469 10.60 29.28 -10.28
CA TRP A 469 9.43 29.41 -9.41
C TRP A 469 9.28 30.83 -8.85
N GLU A 470 10.35 31.41 -8.32
CA GLU A 470 10.34 32.78 -7.80
C GLU A 470 10.10 33.83 -8.90
N THR A 471 10.53 33.54 -10.13
CA THR A 471 10.23 34.37 -11.30
C THR A 471 8.77 34.28 -11.70
N LEU A 472 8.19 33.08 -11.76
CA LEU A 472 6.78 32.83 -12.06
C LEU A 472 5.86 33.44 -11.00
N LYS A 473 6.23 33.33 -9.72
CA LYS A 473 5.52 33.97 -8.59
C LYS A 473 5.53 35.49 -8.68
N LYS A 474 6.63 36.11 -9.11
CA LYS A 474 6.71 37.57 -9.37
C LYS A 474 5.84 38.00 -10.55
N ARG A 475 5.78 37.18 -11.60
CA ARG A 475 4.93 37.40 -12.79
C ARG A 475 3.44 37.16 -12.51
N GLY A 476 3.12 36.49 -11.40
CA GLY A 476 1.76 36.15 -11.01
C GLY A 476 1.18 34.93 -11.74
N VAL A 477 2.06 34.10 -12.33
CA VAL A 477 1.68 32.79 -12.89
C VAL A 477 1.39 31.84 -11.72
N VAL A 478 2.35 31.70 -10.81
CA VAL A 478 2.15 31.02 -9.53
C VAL A 478 1.41 31.94 -8.56
N PRO A 479 0.38 31.46 -7.84
CA PRO A 479 -0.39 32.29 -6.93
C PRO A 479 0.45 32.75 -5.73
N LYS A 480 0.32 34.03 -5.37
CA LYS A 480 1.01 34.61 -4.20
C LYS A 480 0.60 33.93 -2.88
N ARG A 481 -0.67 33.51 -2.82
CA ARG A 481 -1.24 32.75 -1.70
C ARG A 481 -1.76 31.44 -2.28
N TRP A 482 -1.26 30.33 -1.76
CA TRP A 482 -1.66 29.01 -2.23
C TRP A 482 -3.16 28.76 -1.94
N PRO A 483 -3.88 28.06 -2.82
CA PRO A 483 -5.25 27.62 -2.55
C PRO A 483 -5.35 26.85 -1.22
N THR A 484 -6.51 26.93 -0.57
CA THR A 484 -6.77 26.15 0.65
C THR A 484 -7.08 24.73 0.24
N ARG A 485 -6.31 23.77 0.75
CA ARG A 485 -6.43 22.35 0.40
C ARG A 485 -7.41 21.66 1.32
N ALA A 486 -7.88 20.49 0.91
CA ALA A 486 -8.74 19.66 1.75
C ALA A 486 -8.10 19.32 3.10
N ALA A 487 -6.81 18.96 3.11
CA ALA A 487 -6.07 18.67 4.34
C ALA A 487 -6.05 19.87 5.31
N ASP A 488 -5.95 21.10 4.80
CA ASP A 488 -5.96 22.32 5.62
C ASP A 488 -7.31 22.51 6.33
N LEU A 489 -8.41 22.17 5.63
CA LEU A 489 -9.76 22.23 6.21
C LEU A 489 -10.03 21.08 7.17
N ASN A 490 -9.56 19.86 6.85
CA ASN A 490 -9.67 18.71 7.74
C ASN A 490 -8.99 19.00 9.08
N ALA A 491 -7.78 19.56 9.05
CA ALA A 491 -7.08 19.99 10.26
C ALA A 491 -7.84 21.10 11.02
N GLU A 492 -8.41 22.07 10.30
CA GLU A 492 -9.19 23.16 10.91
C GLU A 492 -10.47 22.66 11.59
N PHE A 493 -11.20 21.75 10.95
CA PHE A 493 -12.49 21.24 11.41
C PHE A 493 -12.38 19.94 12.23
N ALA A 494 -11.17 19.42 12.48
CA ALA A 494 -10.97 18.34 13.45
C ALA A 494 -11.47 18.71 14.86
N THR A 495 -11.36 19.99 15.23
CA THR A 495 -11.74 20.49 16.58
C THR A 495 -12.83 21.55 16.56
N LYS A 496 -13.31 21.95 15.38
CA LYS A 496 -14.31 23.01 15.20
C LYS A 496 -15.53 22.46 14.48
N PRO A 497 -16.73 23.01 14.73
CA PRO A 497 -17.92 22.58 14.02
C PRO A 497 -17.86 23.02 12.56
N TYR A 498 -18.29 22.15 11.66
CA TYR A 498 -18.59 22.51 10.28
C TYR A 498 -19.74 23.52 10.24
N LYS A 499 -19.71 24.40 9.23
CA LYS A 499 -20.73 25.42 9.01
C LYS A 499 -21.77 24.93 8.02
N VAL A 500 -23.03 24.86 8.46
CA VAL A 500 -24.20 24.56 7.61
C VAL A 500 -24.43 25.72 6.63
N GLY A 501 -24.65 25.40 5.35
CA GLY A 501 -24.88 26.40 4.30
C GLY A 501 -23.69 27.30 3.98
N ALA A 502 -22.48 26.96 4.43
CA ALA A 502 -21.29 27.69 4.08
C ALA A 502 -20.78 27.34 2.67
N ASN A 503 -20.26 28.35 1.98
CA ASN A 503 -19.50 28.16 0.76
C ASN A 503 -18.03 27.92 1.12
N TYR A 504 -17.60 26.67 1.02
CA TYR A 504 -16.19 26.28 1.14
C TYR A 504 -15.43 26.65 -0.16
N PRO A 505 -14.08 26.68 -0.15
CA PRO A 505 -13.29 26.95 -1.34
C PRO A 505 -13.70 26.07 -2.54
N GLU A 506 -13.69 26.63 -3.75
CA GLU A 506 -14.23 25.95 -4.94
C GLU A 506 -13.44 24.69 -5.32
N ASN A 507 -12.17 24.60 -4.92
CA ASN A 507 -11.26 23.49 -5.19
C ASN A 507 -11.40 22.31 -4.20
N VAL A 508 -12.29 22.39 -3.22
CA VAL A 508 -12.54 21.27 -2.28
C VAL A 508 -13.98 20.81 -2.35
N GLN A 509 -14.22 19.57 -1.95
CA GLN A 509 -15.56 19.00 -1.82
C GLN A 509 -15.70 18.27 -0.49
N MET A 510 -16.92 18.28 0.05
CA MET A 510 -17.24 17.61 1.31
C MET A 510 -17.73 16.20 1.02
N LYS A 511 -17.16 15.22 1.73
CA LYS A 511 -17.57 13.83 1.68
C LYS A 511 -17.95 13.36 3.09
N CYS A 512 -18.81 12.36 3.16
CA CYS A 512 -19.24 11.75 4.41
C CYS A 512 -19.12 10.22 4.34
N PHE A 513 -18.59 9.61 5.40
CA PHE A 513 -18.62 8.17 5.64
C PHE A 513 -19.99 7.76 6.18
N LEU A 514 -20.79 7.09 5.35
CA LEU A 514 -22.20 6.89 5.61
C LEU A 514 -22.56 5.41 5.68
N VAL A 515 -22.49 4.88 6.91
CA VAL A 515 -23.07 3.57 7.24
C VAL A 515 -24.44 3.82 7.85
N ILE A 516 -25.50 3.29 7.24
CA ILE A 516 -26.88 3.67 7.57
C ILE A 516 -27.80 2.53 7.97
N SER A 517 -28.72 2.84 8.88
CA SER A 517 -29.85 2.00 9.25
C SER A 517 -31.18 2.74 9.11
N LYS A 518 -32.28 1.97 9.07
CA LYS A 518 -33.63 2.55 9.18
C LYS A 518 -33.81 3.14 10.59
N PRO A 519 -34.50 4.29 10.73
CA PRO A 519 -34.90 4.78 12.05
C PRO A 519 -35.84 3.77 12.72
N VAL A 520 -35.70 3.60 14.03
CA VAL A 520 -36.56 2.71 14.84
C VAL A 520 -37.82 3.46 15.30
N ASP A 521 -37.67 4.73 15.68
CA ASP A 521 -38.71 5.55 16.31
C ASP A 521 -39.17 6.75 15.44
N GLU A 522 -38.75 6.82 14.17
CA GLU A 522 -39.14 7.88 13.23
C GLU A 522 -39.66 7.31 11.92
N GLU A 523 -40.51 8.10 11.23
CA GLU A 523 -40.97 7.75 9.89
C GLU A 523 -39.79 7.65 8.91
N PRO A 524 -39.71 6.59 8.09
CA PRO A 524 -38.60 6.39 7.16
C PRO A 524 -38.63 7.34 5.96
N MET A 525 -39.61 8.25 5.91
CA MET A 525 -39.74 9.33 4.94
C MET A 525 -40.09 10.65 5.65
N ASN A 526 -39.53 11.76 5.18
CA ASN A 526 -39.90 13.09 5.68
C ASN A 526 -41.16 13.65 4.94
N ALA A 527 -41.61 14.84 5.33
CA ALA A 527 -42.78 15.49 4.74
C ALA A 527 -42.63 15.82 3.23
N ASN A 528 -41.39 15.87 2.72
CA ASN A 528 -41.09 16.12 1.31
C ASN A 528 -41.01 14.82 0.48
N GLY A 529 -41.15 13.65 1.12
CA GLY A 529 -41.01 12.34 0.49
C GLY A 529 -39.57 11.81 0.42
N ASP A 530 -38.60 12.51 1.03
CA ASP A 530 -37.21 12.05 1.06
C ASP A 530 -37.04 10.90 2.05
N LYS A 531 -36.16 9.95 1.72
CA LYS A 531 -35.84 8.84 2.63
C LYS A 531 -35.08 9.36 3.84
N VAL A 532 -35.49 8.98 5.05
CA VAL A 532 -34.78 9.30 6.29
C VAL A 532 -34.04 8.07 6.80
N ARG A 533 -32.77 8.24 7.15
CA ARG A 533 -31.91 7.20 7.74
C ARG A 533 -31.16 7.76 8.95
N ILE A 534 -30.64 6.85 9.77
CA ILE A 534 -29.80 7.18 10.92
C ILE A 534 -28.41 6.64 10.63
N TRP A 535 -27.39 7.44 10.92
CA TRP A 535 -26.01 6.99 10.87
C TRP A 535 -25.77 5.92 11.95
N THR A 536 -25.01 4.89 11.62
CA THR A 536 -24.65 3.82 12.55
C THR A 536 -23.19 3.43 12.37
N LYS A 537 -22.70 2.56 13.24
CA LYS A 537 -21.36 1.97 13.12
C LYS A 537 -21.46 0.62 12.43
N HIS A 538 -20.45 0.27 11.65
CA HIS A 538 -20.33 -1.10 11.18
C HIS A 538 -20.04 -2.03 12.37
N LYS A 539 -20.69 -3.20 12.43
CA LYS A 539 -20.58 -4.11 13.59
C LYS A 539 -19.34 -5.01 13.52
N THR A 540 -18.83 -5.26 12.31
CA THR A 540 -17.84 -6.32 12.03
C THR A 540 -16.68 -5.88 11.14
N LYS A 541 -16.68 -4.65 10.63
CA LYS A 541 -15.70 -4.07 9.70
C LYS A 541 -15.36 -2.66 10.18
N GLU A 542 -14.35 -2.05 9.59
CA GLU A 542 -14.02 -0.65 9.83
C GLU A 542 -15.23 0.25 9.51
N THR A 543 -15.52 1.23 10.37
CA THR A 543 -16.67 2.14 10.17
C THR A 543 -16.38 3.21 9.12
N PHE A 544 -15.11 3.58 8.93
CA PHE A 544 -14.66 4.62 8.01
C PHE A 544 -13.94 4.00 6.81
N ASP A 545 -14.68 3.17 6.10
CA ASP A 545 -14.23 2.52 4.88
C ASP A 545 -14.52 3.44 3.67
N SER A 546 -13.57 3.57 2.74
CA SER A 546 -13.71 4.44 1.57
C SER A 546 -14.86 4.03 0.64
N SER A 547 -15.30 2.77 0.67
CA SER A 547 -16.49 2.29 -0.05
C SER A 547 -17.79 2.94 0.44
N ASN A 548 -17.79 3.48 1.67
CA ASN A 548 -18.93 4.18 2.27
C ASN A 548 -18.76 5.71 2.23
N LEU A 549 -17.83 6.23 1.42
CA LEU A 549 -17.55 7.66 1.33
C LEU A 549 -18.35 8.29 0.17
N PHE A 550 -19.32 9.15 0.49
CA PHE A 550 -20.23 9.75 -0.49
C PHE A 550 -20.23 11.26 -0.46
N ASP A 551 -20.64 11.88 -1.58
CA ASP A 551 -20.98 13.30 -1.62
C ASP A 551 -22.11 13.63 -0.65
N CYS A 552 -21.89 14.65 0.17
CA CYS A 552 -22.87 15.07 1.15
C CYS A 552 -22.96 16.59 1.28
N THR A 553 -24.12 17.06 1.71
CA THR A 553 -24.35 18.47 2.06
C THR A 553 -24.93 18.54 3.46
N LEU A 554 -24.39 19.43 4.30
CA LEU A 554 -24.88 19.64 5.65
C LEU A 554 -26.22 20.39 5.62
N ILE A 555 -27.21 19.86 6.32
CA ILE A 555 -28.57 20.41 6.43
C ILE A 555 -28.77 21.06 7.79
N ASP A 556 -28.36 20.35 8.83
CA ASP A 556 -28.56 20.74 10.22
C ASP A 556 -27.41 20.26 11.09
N ARG A 557 -27.20 20.94 12.22
CA ARG A 557 -26.19 20.58 13.22
C ARG A 557 -26.82 20.55 14.60
N GLN A 558 -26.47 19.54 15.37
CA GLN A 558 -26.80 19.40 16.77
C GLN A 558 -25.53 19.32 17.60
N ASP A 559 -25.48 20.10 18.67
CA ASP A 559 -24.36 20.07 19.62
C ASP A 559 -24.68 18.95 20.63
N VAL A 560 -23.82 17.92 20.71
CA VAL A 560 -24.04 16.71 21.52
C VAL A 560 -22.81 16.47 22.39
N ASP A 561 -22.98 16.58 23.71
CA ASP A 561 -21.89 16.54 24.70
C ASP A 561 -20.74 17.51 24.32
N ASP A 562 -19.51 17.00 24.16
CA ASP A 562 -18.32 17.74 23.74
C ASP A 562 -18.03 17.61 22.23
N THR A 563 -19.02 17.18 21.44
CA THR A 563 -18.89 16.98 19.99
C THR A 563 -20.11 17.50 19.21
N TYR A 564 -20.13 17.26 17.91
CA TYR A 564 -21.15 17.72 16.99
C TYR A 564 -21.69 16.55 16.16
N GLU A 565 -23.00 16.53 16.01
CA GLU A 565 -23.72 15.66 15.08
C GLU A 565 -24.38 16.49 13.99
N TYR A 566 -24.51 15.91 12.81
CA TYR A 566 -25.05 16.58 11.64
C TYR A 566 -26.18 15.77 11.02
N SER A 567 -27.15 16.47 10.44
CA SER A 567 -28.01 15.89 9.43
C SER A 567 -27.43 16.25 8.06
N VAL A 568 -27.25 15.26 7.20
CA VAL A 568 -26.69 15.45 5.87
C VAL A 568 -27.66 14.95 4.80
N SER A 569 -27.65 15.59 3.64
CA SER A 569 -28.24 14.99 2.43
C SER A 569 -27.16 14.37 1.60
N TRP A 570 -27.45 13.18 1.08
CA TRP A 570 -26.75 12.65 -0.07
C TRP A 570 -27.75 12.24 -1.15
N ARG A 571 -27.26 12.09 -2.39
CA ARG A 571 -28.01 11.56 -3.52
C ARG A 571 -27.39 10.25 -3.97
N SER A 572 -28.23 9.26 -4.26
CA SER A 572 -27.75 7.98 -4.76
C SER A 572 -27.26 8.16 -6.19
N VAL A 573 -26.10 7.60 -6.54
CA VAL A 573 -25.62 7.57 -7.93
C VAL A 573 -26.63 6.88 -8.85
N ALA A 574 -27.21 5.76 -8.38
CA ALA A 574 -28.25 5.02 -9.13
C ALA A 574 -29.58 5.77 -9.31
N ASP A 575 -29.86 6.80 -8.51
CA ASP A 575 -31.07 7.61 -8.64
C ASP A 575 -30.83 9.03 -8.10
N PRO A 576 -30.24 9.92 -8.91
CA PRO A 576 -29.89 11.28 -8.50
C PRO A 576 -31.12 12.13 -8.13
N SER A 577 -32.32 11.72 -8.55
CA SER A 577 -33.57 12.41 -8.24
C SER A 577 -34.05 12.17 -6.81
N LYS A 578 -33.56 11.11 -6.15
CA LYS A 578 -33.96 10.74 -4.79
C LYS A 578 -32.91 11.18 -3.78
N GLN A 579 -33.32 12.11 -2.93
CA GLN A 579 -32.53 12.56 -1.78
C GLN A 579 -32.73 11.63 -0.58
N THR A 580 -31.64 11.32 0.11
CA THR A 580 -31.66 10.63 1.40
C THR A 580 -31.11 11.57 2.46
N ILE A 581 -31.88 11.76 3.53
CA ILE A 581 -31.51 12.54 4.70
C ILE A 581 -30.99 11.59 5.77
N VAL A 582 -29.78 11.84 6.26
CA VAL A 582 -29.15 10.99 7.26
C VAL A 582 -28.81 11.81 8.48
N LYS A 583 -29.44 11.43 9.58
CA LYS A 583 -29.32 12.10 10.87
C LYS A 583 -28.23 11.46 11.72
N HIS A 584 -27.79 12.20 12.74
CA HIS A 584 -26.81 11.77 13.74
C HIS A 584 -25.46 11.37 13.12
N VAL A 585 -25.08 12.00 11.99
CA VAL A 585 -23.76 11.81 11.40
C VAL A 585 -22.74 12.48 12.31
N PRO A 586 -21.81 11.73 12.93
CA PRO A 586 -20.84 12.33 13.84
C PRO A 586 -19.84 13.18 13.06
N GLN A 587 -19.30 14.24 13.67
CA GLN A 587 -18.30 15.11 13.06
C GLN A 587 -17.16 14.36 12.36
N LYS A 588 -16.62 13.34 13.02
CA LYS A 588 -15.51 12.51 12.50
C LYS A 588 -15.86 11.69 11.25
N ALA A 589 -17.13 11.58 10.88
CA ALA A 589 -17.55 10.94 9.64
C ALA A 589 -17.56 11.90 8.45
N ILE A 590 -17.27 13.18 8.64
CA ILE A 590 -17.28 14.21 7.60
C ILE A 590 -15.83 14.62 7.34
N ILE A 591 -15.45 14.68 6.07
CA ILE A 591 -14.12 15.12 5.61
C ILE A 591 -14.24 16.01 4.38
N PHE A 592 -13.17 16.74 4.08
CA PHE A 592 -12.91 17.32 2.78
C PHE A 592 -11.96 16.44 1.98
N VAL A 593 -12.16 16.42 0.68
CA VAL A 593 -11.18 15.96 -0.32
C VAL A 593 -11.01 17.06 -1.37
N ASP A 594 -9.85 17.12 -2.02
CA ASP A 594 -9.66 18.04 -3.13
C ASP A 594 -10.57 17.61 -4.29
N LYS A 595 -11.01 18.57 -5.10
CA LYS A 595 -11.77 18.24 -6.31
C LYS A 595 -10.83 17.69 -7.39
N PRO A 596 -11.36 16.94 -8.36
CA PRO A 596 -10.59 16.50 -9.52
C PRO A 596 -9.75 17.62 -10.13
N HIS A 597 -8.50 17.31 -10.47
CA HIS A 597 -7.53 18.22 -11.09
C HIS A 597 -7.11 19.43 -10.23
N THR A 598 -7.40 19.43 -8.91
CA THR A 598 -7.09 20.58 -8.05
C THR A 598 -6.13 20.30 -6.90
N SER A 599 -5.70 19.06 -6.73
CA SER A 599 -4.65 18.73 -5.75
C SER A 599 -3.32 19.34 -6.16
N ASP A 600 -2.38 19.42 -5.21
CA ASP A 600 -1.04 19.96 -5.48
C ASP A 600 -0.31 19.16 -6.59
N GLN A 601 -0.66 17.89 -6.83
CA GLN A 601 -0.03 17.04 -7.86
C GLN A 601 -0.24 17.55 -9.29
N PHE A 602 -1.35 18.25 -9.54
CA PHE A 602 -1.69 18.84 -10.84
C PHE A 602 -1.08 20.23 -11.06
N THR A 603 -0.19 20.68 -10.17
CA THR A 603 0.53 21.95 -10.36
C THR A 603 1.45 21.83 -11.59
N PRO A 604 1.23 22.59 -12.68
CA PRO A 604 2.05 22.49 -13.90
C PRO A 604 3.52 22.85 -13.64
N GLU A 605 3.76 23.76 -12.69
CA GLU A 605 5.09 24.17 -12.28
C GLU A 605 5.68 23.29 -11.17
N GLY A 606 5.15 22.08 -10.94
CA GLY A 606 5.72 21.17 -9.95
C GLY A 606 7.06 20.60 -10.42
N PHE A 607 8.05 20.51 -9.53
CA PHE A 607 9.35 19.92 -9.87
C PHE A 607 9.21 18.43 -10.21
N ARG A 608 9.90 17.99 -11.28
CA ARG A 608 9.93 16.59 -11.75
C ARG A 608 11.38 16.20 -12.07
N HIS A 609 11.94 15.24 -11.34
CA HIS A 609 13.28 14.70 -11.59
C HIS A 609 13.49 13.39 -10.81
N TYR A 610 14.06 12.36 -11.45
CA TYR A 610 14.43 11.12 -10.75
C TYR A 610 15.57 11.32 -9.76
N ILE A 611 15.74 10.38 -8.84
CA ILE A 611 16.87 10.33 -7.92
C ILE A 611 18.02 9.61 -8.63
N GLN A 612 19.18 10.26 -8.75
CA GLN A 612 20.30 9.69 -9.51
C GLN A 612 20.95 8.52 -8.75
N ILE A 613 21.09 7.38 -9.42
CA ILE A 613 22.01 6.31 -9.01
C ILE A 613 23.44 6.81 -9.32
N PRO A 614 24.40 6.76 -8.39
CA PRO A 614 25.77 7.16 -8.67
C PRO A 614 26.39 6.34 -9.82
N ASP A 615 27.24 6.97 -10.63
CA ASP A 615 27.87 6.34 -11.79
C ASP A 615 28.69 5.08 -11.42
N ASP A 616 29.34 5.07 -10.25
CA ASP A 616 30.10 3.90 -9.76
C ASP A 616 29.20 2.76 -9.22
N VAL A 617 27.89 3.01 -9.11
CA VAL A 617 26.87 2.04 -8.71
C VAL A 617 26.08 1.56 -9.93
N PHE A 618 25.81 2.43 -10.91
CA PHE A 618 25.02 2.06 -12.08
C PHE A 618 25.74 1.01 -12.94
N PRO A 619 25.06 -0.03 -13.46
CA PRO A 619 25.74 -1.07 -14.23
C PRO A 619 26.36 -0.57 -15.54
N GLU A 620 27.53 -1.09 -15.90
CA GLU A 620 28.22 -0.85 -17.20
C GLU A 620 27.59 -1.64 -18.38
N GLY A 621 26.35 -2.11 -18.20
CA GLY A 621 25.69 -3.03 -19.10
C GLY A 621 24.90 -2.32 -20.22
N PRO A 622 24.00 -3.06 -20.91
CA PRO A 622 23.20 -2.52 -22.01
C PRO A 622 22.26 -1.39 -21.60
N TRP A 623 22.00 -1.20 -20.31
CA TRP A 623 21.13 -0.13 -19.79
C TRP A 623 21.72 1.27 -19.98
N ARG A 624 23.00 1.40 -20.34
CA ARG A 624 23.59 2.70 -20.71
C ARG A 624 23.29 3.01 -22.18
N ASP A 625 22.00 3.21 -22.47
CA ASP A 625 21.44 3.34 -23.81
C ASP A 625 21.13 4.79 -24.22
N ALA A 626 21.12 5.73 -23.28
CA ALA A 626 20.87 7.13 -23.57
C ALA A 626 22.14 7.83 -24.07
N ALA A 627 22.00 8.64 -25.12
CA ALA A 627 23.09 9.49 -25.59
C ALA A 627 23.41 10.54 -24.53
N VAL A 628 24.63 10.54 -24.00
CA VAL A 628 25.13 11.65 -23.17
C VAL A 628 25.15 12.89 -24.04
N ALA A 629 24.43 13.94 -23.66
CA ALA A 629 24.58 15.23 -24.30
C ALA A 629 26.06 15.63 -24.17
N GLU A 630 26.81 15.59 -25.26
CA GLU A 630 28.17 16.13 -25.28
C GLU A 630 28.03 17.63 -24.99
N ASP A 631 28.48 18.06 -23.81
CA ASP A 631 28.67 19.48 -23.52
C ASP A 631 29.56 20.07 -24.62
N GLU A 632 28.97 20.86 -25.52
CA GLU A 632 29.73 21.67 -26.47
C GLU A 632 30.56 22.70 -25.66
N GLU A 633 31.83 22.38 -25.39
CA GLU A 633 32.84 23.25 -24.76
C GLU A 633 33.00 24.64 -25.41
#